data_AF-A3JHF9-F1
#
_entry.id   AF-A3JHF9-F1
#
_cell.length_a   1.000
_cell.length_b   1.000
_cell.length_c   1.000
_cell.angle_alpha   90.00
_cell.angle_beta   90.00
_cell.angle_gamma   90.00
#
_symmetry.space_group_name_H-M   'P 1'
#
loop_
_entity.id
_entity.type
_entity.pdbx_description
1 polymer ?
#
loop_
_entity_poly.entity_id
_entity_poly.type
_entity_poly.pdbx_seq_one_letter_code
_entity_poly.pdbx_strand_id
1 'polypeptide(L)'
;MAIILDSIVSITRVPVSGKITDIRWLTKNISEFGTETSVEPEHVVYLLESFGEGEDSAPQSLSFELGGDEFALYMSGTDELAREVYDYLKVKKHVTISSVVHKAGDANQFERFSWTVPVTVYKNYVAMVSDMAAMTNLSATKKA
;
A
#
# COMPACT_ATOMS: atom_id res chain seq x y z
N MET A 1 13.09 8.54 -5.36
CA MET A 1 13.80 7.28 -5.71
C MET A 1 13.05 6.23 -4.95
N ALA A 2 12.43 5.26 -5.62
CA ALA A 2 11.57 4.30 -4.95
C ALA A 2 12.35 3.07 -4.46
N ILE A 3 12.13 2.69 -3.20
CA ILE A 3 12.62 1.45 -2.60
C ILE A 3 11.55 0.39 -2.80
N ILE A 4 11.89 -0.66 -3.53
CA ILE A 4 11.00 -1.80 -3.76
C ILE A 4 11.29 -2.85 -2.68
N LEU A 5 10.26 -3.26 -1.94
CA LEU A 5 10.40 -4.28 -0.91
C LEU A 5 9.61 -5.54 -1.26
N ASP A 6 10.17 -6.68 -0.87
CA ASP A 6 9.42 -7.94 -0.85
C ASP A 6 8.25 -7.83 0.11
N SER A 7 7.09 -8.33 -0.30
CA SER A 7 5.88 -8.25 0.51
C SER A 7 5.04 -9.53 0.42
N ILE A 8 4.27 -9.76 1.48
CA ILE A 8 3.24 -10.79 1.55
C ILE A 8 1.93 -10.08 1.87
N VAL A 9 0.87 -10.42 1.14
CA VAL A 9 -0.47 -9.93 1.45
C VAL A 9 -1.24 -10.98 2.20
N SER A 10 -1.71 -10.63 3.40
CA SER A 10 -2.62 -11.45 4.19
C SER A 10 -4.04 -10.96 3.99
N ILE A 11 -4.93 -11.86 3.57
CA ILE A 11 -6.35 -11.58 3.32
C ILE A 11 -7.17 -12.44 4.27
N THR A 12 -7.93 -11.79 5.15
CA THR A 12 -8.87 -12.48 6.05
C THR A 12 -10.26 -12.44 5.46
N ARG A 13 -10.96 -13.58 5.48
CA ARG A 13 -12.30 -13.73 4.91
C ARG A 13 -13.27 -14.29 5.93
N VAL A 14 -14.54 -13.93 5.79
CA VAL A 14 -15.64 -14.62 6.49
C VAL A 14 -15.74 -16.06 5.94
N PRO A 15 -15.67 -17.12 6.78
CA PRO A 15 -15.65 -18.49 6.30
C PRO A 15 -16.84 -18.89 5.41
N VAL A 16 -18.02 -18.33 5.68
CA VAL A 16 -19.27 -18.71 5.00
C VAL A 16 -19.50 -17.91 3.71
N SER A 17 -19.30 -16.59 3.75
CA SER A 17 -19.60 -15.72 2.59
C SER A 17 -18.40 -15.48 1.68
N GLY A 18 -17.18 -15.86 2.11
CA GLY A 18 -15.94 -15.56 1.39
C GLY A 18 -15.55 -14.07 1.41
N LYS A 19 -16.39 -13.17 1.94
CA LYS A 19 -16.15 -11.72 1.92
C LYS A 19 -14.89 -11.36 2.69
N ILE A 20 -14.05 -10.52 2.09
CA ILE A 20 -12.86 -9.95 2.73
C ILE A 20 -13.28 -9.08 3.93
N THR A 21 -12.65 -9.31 5.08
CA THR A 21 -12.84 -8.53 6.31
C THR A 21 -11.62 -7.70 6.65
N ASP A 22 -10.42 -8.16 6.29
CA ASP A 22 -9.15 -7.46 6.54
C ASP A 22 -8.15 -7.76 5.44
N ILE A 23 -7.33 -6.76 5.10
CA ILE A 23 -6.17 -6.91 4.22
C ILE A 23 -4.97 -6.25 4.90
N ARG A 24 -3.88 -6.99 4.96
CA ARG A 24 -2.62 -6.55 5.55
C ARG A 24 -1.46 -6.82 4.59
N TRP A 25 -0.67 -5.79 4.31
CA TRP A 25 0.63 -5.93 3.66
C TRP A 25 1.69 -6.15 4.71
N LEU A 26 2.44 -7.24 4.59
CA LEU A 26 3.56 -7.57 5.46
C LEU A 26 4.85 -7.42 4.65
N THR A 27 5.81 -6.69 5.18
CA THR A 27 7.12 -6.52 4.53
C THR A 27 8.24 -6.53 5.56
N LYS A 28 9.47 -6.75 5.11
CA LYS A 28 10.66 -6.76 5.97
C LYS A 28 11.47 -5.50 5.77
N ASN A 29 12.30 -5.15 6.76
CA ASN A 29 13.36 -4.15 6.66
C ASN A 29 12.91 -2.70 6.36
N ILE A 30 11.65 -2.35 6.64
CA ILE A 30 11.22 -0.93 6.59
C ILE A 30 12.01 -0.08 7.60
N SER A 31 12.39 -0.65 8.73
CA SER A 31 13.06 0.06 9.83
C SER A 31 14.53 0.40 9.60
N GLU A 32 15.18 -0.14 8.57
CA GLU A 32 16.54 0.30 8.22
C GLU A 32 16.54 1.77 7.74
N PHE A 33 15.36 2.27 7.33
CA PHE A 33 15.12 3.64 6.87
C PHE A 33 14.36 4.51 7.89
N GLY A 34 13.95 3.91 9.00
CA GLY A 34 13.20 4.55 10.07
C GLY A 34 13.42 3.76 11.36
N THR A 35 14.49 4.08 12.07
CA THR A 35 14.85 3.46 13.35
C THR A 35 13.89 3.81 14.48
N GLU A 36 12.92 4.69 14.23
CA GLU A 36 11.92 5.08 15.20
C GLU A 36 10.55 4.56 14.80
N THR A 37 9.95 3.81 15.71
CA THR A 37 8.56 3.35 15.69
C THR A 37 7.53 4.50 15.66
N SER A 38 8.00 5.75 15.64
CA SER A 38 7.24 6.99 15.60
C SER A 38 6.86 7.45 14.19
N VAL A 39 7.54 6.93 13.15
CA VAL A 39 7.29 7.36 11.77
C VAL A 39 6.22 6.46 11.14
N GLU A 40 5.10 7.06 10.74
CA GLU A 40 3.95 6.39 10.13
C GLU A 40 3.97 6.58 8.60
N PRO A 41 3.52 5.61 7.79
CA PRO A 41 3.40 5.77 6.34
C PRO A 41 2.46 6.91 5.95
N GLU A 42 2.91 7.77 5.04
CA GLU A 42 2.16 8.89 4.49
C GLU A 42 1.86 8.67 2.99
N HIS A 43 0.91 9.45 2.46
CA HIS A 43 0.56 9.45 1.03
C HIS A 43 0.34 8.07 0.42
N VAL A 44 -0.33 7.18 1.17
CA VAL A 44 -0.49 5.78 0.79
C VAL A 44 -1.45 5.65 -0.39
N VAL A 45 -0.96 5.04 -1.47
CA VAL A 45 -1.67 4.83 -2.72
C VAL A 45 -1.69 3.35 -3.07
N TYR A 46 -2.85 2.85 -3.46
CA TYR A 46 -3.01 1.53 -4.06
C TYR A 46 -3.35 1.64 -5.55
N LEU A 47 -2.65 0.87 -6.39
CA LEU A 47 -2.94 0.70 -7.80
C LEU A 47 -3.40 -0.74 -8.07
N LEU A 48 -4.56 -0.89 -8.72
CA LEU A 48 -5.02 -2.19 -9.20
C LEU A 48 -4.13 -2.70 -10.36
N GLU A 49 -3.78 -1.80 -11.29
CA GLU A 49 -2.95 -2.09 -12.47
C GLU A 49 -1.71 -1.17 -12.46
N SER A 50 -0.59 -1.68 -11.96
CA SER A 50 0.63 -0.85 -11.79
C SER A 50 1.40 -0.62 -13.08
N PHE A 51 1.28 -1.51 -14.07
CA PHE A 51 2.04 -1.45 -15.34
C PHE A 51 1.17 -1.32 -16.60
N GLY A 52 -0.12 -0.98 -16.46
CA GLY A 52 -1.03 -0.71 -17.59
C GLY A 52 -2.14 -1.76 -17.81
N GLU A 53 -3.06 -1.45 -18.73
CA GLU A 53 -4.17 -2.34 -19.13
C GLU A 53 -3.67 -3.38 -20.15
N GLY A 54 -4.09 -4.65 -20.01
CA GLY A 54 -4.14 -5.57 -21.15
C GLY A 54 -3.18 -6.75 -21.19
N GLU A 55 -2.42 -7.06 -20.15
CA GLU A 55 -1.70 -8.34 -20.06
C GLU A 55 -1.98 -9.02 -18.72
N ASP A 56 -2.17 -10.34 -18.78
CA ASP A 56 -2.56 -11.21 -17.67
C ASP A 56 -1.91 -10.79 -16.34
N SER A 57 -2.73 -10.43 -15.34
CA SER A 57 -2.31 -10.11 -13.97
C SER A 57 -1.26 -9.00 -13.80
N ALA A 58 -1.51 -7.79 -14.34
CA ALA A 58 -0.72 -6.62 -13.96
C ALA A 58 -0.62 -6.54 -12.41
N PRO A 59 0.59 -6.53 -11.83
CA PRO A 59 0.74 -6.59 -10.39
C PRO A 59 0.08 -5.38 -9.75
N GLN A 60 -0.57 -5.62 -8.61
CA GLN A 60 -1.11 -4.56 -7.79
C GLN A 60 0.04 -3.96 -6.99
N SER A 61 0.03 -2.64 -6.79
CA SER A 61 1.03 -1.97 -5.96
C SER A 61 0.40 -1.22 -4.80
N LEU A 62 1.10 -1.21 -3.68
CA LEU A 62 0.89 -0.29 -2.58
C LEU A 62 2.14 0.57 -2.45
N SER A 63 2.00 1.87 -2.66
CA SER A 63 3.08 2.84 -2.57
C SER A 63 2.82 3.83 -1.45
N PHE A 64 3.86 4.28 -0.76
CA PHE A 64 3.74 5.21 0.36
C PHE A 64 5.08 5.90 0.62
N GLU A 65 5.02 7.00 1.36
CA GLU A 65 6.21 7.68 1.88
C GLU A 65 6.44 7.28 3.34
N LEU A 66 7.70 7.11 3.74
CA LEU A 66 8.07 6.87 5.12
C LEU A 66 9.45 7.46 5.38
N GLY A 67 9.57 8.34 6.38
CA GLY A 67 10.87 8.91 6.76
C GLY A 67 11.51 9.78 5.67
N GLY A 68 10.73 10.25 4.68
CA GLY A 68 11.21 11.00 3.53
C GLY A 68 11.60 10.14 2.32
N ASP A 69 11.52 8.82 2.42
CA ASP A 69 11.75 7.89 1.31
C ASP A 69 10.42 7.35 0.74
N GLU A 70 10.43 7.05 -0.56
CA GLU A 70 9.29 6.46 -1.28
C GLU A 70 9.43 4.93 -1.31
N PHE A 71 8.37 4.21 -0.94
CA PHE A 71 8.32 2.76 -0.94
C PHE A 71 7.26 2.23 -1.89
N ALA A 72 7.50 1.04 -2.45
CA ALA A 72 6.51 0.29 -3.21
C ALA A 72 6.53 -1.19 -2.85
N LEU A 73 5.34 -1.74 -2.57
CA LEU A 73 5.09 -3.15 -2.32
C LEU A 73 4.23 -3.71 -3.43
N TYR A 74 4.57 -4.89 -3.96
CA TYR A 74 3.81 -5.53 -5.02
C TYR A 74 3.09 -6.78 -4.54
N MET A 75 1.91 -7.02 -5.12
CA MET A 75 1.16 -8.26 -5.03
C MET A 75 0.88 -8.76 -6.44
N SER A 76 1.00 -10.07 -6.64
CA SER A 76 0.47 -10.76 -7.82
C SER A 76 -0.70 -11.63 -7.37
N GLY A 77 -1.91 -11.19 -7.68
CA GLY A 77 -3.14 -11.95 -7.50
C GLY A 77 -3.77 -12.30 -8.85
N THR A 78 -4.73 -13.23 -8.84
CA THR A 78 -5.63 -13.42 -9.98
C THR A 78 -6.45 -12.15 -10.21
N ASP A 79 -6.98 -11.94 -11.41
CA ASP A 79 -7.83 -10.78 -11.73
C ASP A 79 -9.03 -10.65 -10.79
N GLU A 80 -9.63 -11.77 -10.39
CA GLU A 80 -10.72 -11.82 -9.41
C GLU A 80 -10.25 -11.31 -8.04
N LEU A 81 -9.12 -11.82 -7.54
CA LEU A 81 -8.57 -11.40 -6.25
C LEU A 81 -8.18 -9.91 -6.28
N ALA A 82 -7.54 -9.46 -7.36
CA ALA A 82 -7.12 -8.08 -7.53
C ALA A 82 -8.32 -7.13 -7.47
N ARG A 83 -9.41 -7.45 -8.17
CA ARG A 83 -10.66 -6.68 -8.13
C ARG A 83 -11.31 -6.69 -6.75
N GLU A 84 -11.36 -7.83 -6.08
CA GLU A 84 -11.90 -7.91 -4.72
C GLU A 84 -11.11 -7.05 -3.71
N VAL A 85 -9.78 -7.06 -3.81
CA VAL A 85 -8.91 -6.21 -2.99
C VAL A 85 -9.16 -4.73 -3.29
N TYR A 86 -9.22 -4.35 -4.56
CA TYR A 86 -9.53 -2.99 -4.98
C TYR A 86 -10.89 -2.52 -4.43
N ASP A 87 -11.95 -3.32 -4.58
CA ASP A 87 -13.29 -2.98 -4.08
C ASP A 87 -13.33 -2.88 -2.56
N TYR A 88 -12.64 -3.80 -1.86
CA TYR A 88 -12.50 -3.73 -0.41
C TYR A 88 -11.82 -2.44 0.04
N LEU A 89 -10.66 -2.09 -0.53
CA LEU A 89 -9.90 -0.90 -0.15
C LEU A 89 -10.64 0.39 -0.51
N LYS A 90 -11.35 0.41 -1.64
CA LYS A 90 -12.17 1.55 -2.05
C LYS A 90 -13.29 1.85 -1.06
N VAL A 91 -13.87 0.82 -0.44
CA VAL A 91 -14.91 0.96 0.59
C VAL A 91 -14.31 1.23 1.97
N LYS A 92 -13.28 0.47 2.36
CA LYS A 92 -12.65 0.54 3.69
C LYS A 92 -11.83 1.81 3.90
N LYS A 93 -11.22 2.33 2.82
CA LYS A 93 -10.37 3.53 2.77
C LYS A 93 -9.14 3.50 3.68
N HIS A 94 -8.81 2.34 4.24
CA HIS A 94 -7.63 2.13 5.07
C HIS A 94 -6.98 0.80 4.70
N VAL A 95 -5.66 0.72 4.88
CA VAL A 95 -4.86 -0.49 4.73
C VAL A 95 -3.99 -0.68 5.96
N THR A 96 -3.75 -1.93 6.34
CA THR A 96 -2.76 -2.24 7.39
C THR A 96 -1.44 -2.57 6.73
N ILE A 97 -0.39 -1.82 7.06
CA ILE A 97 0.99 -2.13 6.69
C ILE A 97 1.70 -2.63 7.94
N SER A 98 2.28 -3.82 7.87
CA SER A 98 3.04 -4.43 8.96
C SER A 98 4.47 -4.66 8.53
N SER A 99 5.40 -4.38 9.44
CA SER A 99 6.80 -4.75 9.25
C SER A 99 7.36 -5.52 10.42
N VAL A 100 8.39 -6.31 10.13
CA VAL A 100 9.16 -7.07 11.12
C VAL A 100 10.56 -6.49 11.13
N VAL A 101 11.05 -6.17 12.33
CA VAL A 101 12.33 -5.49 12.55
C VAL A 101 13.10 -6.22 13.63
N HIS A 102 14.42 -6.15 13.62
CA HIS A 102 15.22 -6.70 14.71
C HIS A 102 14.97 -5.93 16.01
N LYS A 103 14.83 -6.67 17.10
CA LYS A 103 14.73 -6.07 18.43
C LYS A 103 16.08 -5.42 18.79
N ALA A 104 16.03 -4.21 19.31
CA ALA A 104 17.23 -3.51 19.74
C ALA A 104 18.04 -4.36 20.74
N GLY A 105 19.32 -4.59 20.43
CA GLY A 105 20.23 -5.37 21.26
C GLY A 105 20.13 -6.90 21.13
N ASP A 106 19.24 -7.44 20.27
CA ASP A 106 19.17 -8.88 20.01
C ASP A 106 18.86 -9.17 18.52
N ALA A 107 19.91 -9.54 17.77
CA ALA A 107 19.81 -9.88 16.36
C ALA A 107 18.99 -11.15 16.07
N ASN A 108 18.65 -11.95 17.08
CA ASN A 108 17.83 -13.17 16.92
C ASN A 108 16.37 -12.96 17.32
N GLN A 109 16.02 -11.80 17.87
CA GLN A 109 14.64 -11.45 18.20
C GLN A 109 14.10 -10.41 17.22
N PHE A 110 12.81 -10.53 16.92
CA PHE A 110 12.12 -9.63 16.01
C PHE A 110 10.88 -9.04 16.69
N GLU A 111 10.59 -7.78 16.38
CA GLU A 111 9.38 -7.09 16.79
C GLU A 111 8.53 -6.75 15.57
N ARG A 112 7.21 -6.84 15.73
CA ARG A 112 6.25 -6.50 14.67
C ARG A 112 5.67 -5.12 14.92
N PHE A 113 5.77 -4.26 13.93
CA PHE A 113 5.11 -2.97 13.88
C PHE A 113 3.98 -3.00 12.88
N SER A 114 2.91 -2.23 13.12
CA SER A 114 1.74 -2.20 12.25
C SER A 114 1.07 -0.84 12.29
N TRP A 115 0.82 -0.29 11.12
CA TRP A 115 0.13 0.98 10.92
C TRP A 115 -1.16 0.72 10.15
N THR A 116 -2.26 1.33 10.58
CA THR A 116 -3.54 1.32 9.86
C THR A 116 -3.78 2.72 9.34
N VAL A 117 -3.43 2.92 8.08
CA VAL A 117 -3.32 4.24 7.46
C VAL A 117 -4.40 4.44 6.39
N PRO A 118 -4.86 5.67 6.16
CA PRO A 118 -5.72 5.99 5.02
C PRO A 118 -5.05 5.58 3.70
N VAL A 119 -5.83 5.08 2.74
CA VAL A 119 -5.31 4.73 1.40
C VAL A 119 -6.18 5.33 0.30
N THR A 120 -5.53 5.92 -0.70
CA THR A 120 -6.18 6.34 -1.94
C THR A 120 -6.04 5.25 -2.99
N VAL A 121 -7.14 4.93 -3.68
CA VAL A 121 -7.22 3.74 -4.54
C VAL A 121 -7.48 4.18 -5.97
N TYR A 122 -6.60 3.78 -6.89
CA TYR A 122 -6.75 4.04 -8.33
C TYR A 122 -6.80 2.75 -9.13
N LYS A 123 -7.50 2.81 -10.27
CA LYS A 123 -7.54 1.69 -11.22
C LYS A 123 -6.16 1.44 -11.81
N ASN A 124 -5.48 2.51 -12.23
CA ASN A 124 -4.18 2.45 -12.86
C ASN A 124 -3.42 3.76 -12.67
N TYR A 125 -2.16 3.77 -13.08
CA TYR A 125 -1.29 4.94 -13.00
C TYR A 125 -1.86 6.17 -13.73
N VAL A 126 -2.50 5.99 -14.89
CA VAL A 126 -3.08 7.10 -15.67
C VAL A 126 -4.20 7.80 -14.89
N ALA A 127 -5.07 7.02 -14.23
CA ALA A 127 -6.12 7.56 -13.37
C ALA A 127 -5.54 8.37 -12.20
N MET A 128 -4.47 7.87 -11.57
CA MET A 128 -3.77 8.57 -10.48
C MET A 128 -3.20 9.91 -10.94
N VAL A 129 -2.41 9.92 -12.02
CA VAL A 129 -1.77 11.14 -12.52
C VAL A 129 -2.82 12.17 -12.97
N SER A 130 -3.91 11.72 -13.58
CA SER A 130 -5.01 12.59 -14.00
C SER A 130 -5.69 13.28 -12.81
N ASP A 131 -5.93 12.55 -11.73
CA ASP A 131 -6.52 13.07 -10.49
C ASP A 131 -5.58 14.08 -9.80
N MET A 132 -4.29 13.74 -9.69
CA MET A 132 -3.27 14.63 -9.16
C MET A 132 -3.19 15.96 -9.93
N ALA A 133 -3.16 15.89 -11.27
CA ALA A 133 -3.13 17.07 -12.12
C ALA A 133 -4.38 17.95 -11.93
N ALA A 134 -5.56 17.32 -11.79
CA ALA A 134 -6.80 18.05 -11.51
C ALA A 134 -6.77 18.76 -10.16
N MET A 135 -6.24 18.10 -9.10
CA MET A 135 -6.09 18.70 -7.78
C MET A 135 -5.11 19.87 -7.78
N THR A 136 -3.98 19.76 -8.50
CA THR A 136 -3.00 20.85 -8.63
C THR A 136 -3.65 22.07 -9.28
N ASN A 137 -4.39 21.88 -10.37
CA ASN A 137 -5.08 22.97 -11.07
C ASN A 137 -6.12 23.64 -10.17
N LEU A 138 -6.92 22.87 -9.43
CA LEU A 138 -7.90 23.42 -8.47
C LEU A 138 -7.24 24.22 -7.34
N SER A 139 -6.07 23.81 -6.88
CA SER A 139 -5.31 24.53 -5.86
C SER A 139 -4.72 25.84 -6.38
N ALA A 140 -4.35 25.90 -7.66
CA ALA A 140 -3.85 27.10 -8.32
C ALA A 140 -4.96 28.15 -8.53
N THR A 141 -6.16 27.70 -8.93
CA THR A 141 -7.30 28.62 -9.13
C THR A 141 -7.86 29.18 -7.83
N LYS A 142 -7.73 28.47 -6.71
CA LYS A 142 -8.14 28.99 -5.37
C LYS A 142 -7.14 30.00 -4.77
N LYS A 143 -5.93 30.09 -5.32
CA LYS A 143 -4.89 31.04 -4.87
C LYS A 143 -4.81 32.31 -5.72
N ALA A 144 -5.58 32.40 -6.81
CA ALA A 144 -5.69 33.57 -7.69
C ALA A 144 -6.91 34.42 -7.29
#